data_AF-A0A6P2AKM3-F1
#
_entry.id   AF-A0A6P2AKM3-F1
#
_cell.length_a   1.000
_cell.length_b   1.000
_cell.length_c   1.000
_cell.angle_alpha   90.00
_cell.angle_beta   90.00
_cell.angle_gamma   90.00
#
_symmetry.space_group_name_H-M   'P 1'
#
loop_
_entity.id
_entity.type
_entity.pdbx_description
1 polymer ?
#
loop_
_entity_poly.entity_id
_entity_poly.type
_entity_poly.pdbx_seq_one_letter_code
_entity_poly.pdbx_strand_id
1 'polypeptide(L)'
;MSEQEREQNKRINEQQRLVNNLRERLKTIEADVEPEGRITQAFEQIEQHLERHDQRFDRLEHKVNQLGSKLDIIIEHLTSVNDLPEE
;
A
#
# COMPACT_ATOMS: atom_id res chain seq x y z
N MET A 1 1.65 -31.17 52.63
CA MET A 1 1.38 -30.16 51.59
C MET A 1 -0.06 -29.74 51.70
N SER A 2 -0.33 -28.47 51.97
CA SER A 2 -1.69 -27.95 52.18
C SER A 2 -2.44 -27.81 50.85
N GLU A 3 -3.78 -27.77 50.90
CA GLU A 3 -4.59 -27.47 49.70
C GLU A 3 -4.26 -26.10 49.11
N GLN A 4 -3.94 -25.14 49.98
CA GLN A 4 -3.52 -23.80 49.59
C GLN A 4 -2.20 -23.82 48.79
N GLU A 5 -1.22 -24.63 49.20
CA GLU A 5 0.04 -24.83 48.45
C GLU A 5 -0.22 -25.47 47.08
N ARG A 6 -1.14 -26.43 46.99
CA ARG A 6 -1.49 -27.09 45.70
C ARG A 6 -2.12 -26.10 44.72
N GLU A 7 -3.07 -25.30 45.19
CA GLU A 7 -3.74 -24.29 44.38
C GLU A 7 -2.77 -23.18 43.95
N GLN A 8 -1.88 -22.75 44.85
CA GLN A 8 -0.80 -21.82 44.49
C GLN A 8 0.12 -22.38 43.41
N ASN A 9 0.57 -23.64 43.54
CA ASN A 9 1.41 -24.28 42.53
C ASN A 9 0.71 -24.40 41.18
N LYS A 10 -0.60 -24.66 41.16
CA LYS A 10 -1.39 -24.70 39.93
C LYS A 10 -1.43 -23.34 39.25
N ARG A 11 -1.70 -22.27 40.01
CA ARG A 11 -1.71 -20.88 39.50
C ARG A 11 -0.35 -20.47 38.94
N ILE A 12 0.74 -20.81 39.65
CA ILE A 12 2.11 -20.53 39.19
C ILE A 12 2.37 -21.22 37.84
N ASN A 13 1.96 -22.49 37.69
CA ASN A 13 2.13 -23.21 36.43
C ASN A 13 1.30 -22.61 35.28
N GLU A 14 0.07 -22.18 35.56
CA GLU A 14 -0.79 -21.51 34.57
C GLU A 14 -0.19 -20.16 34.15
N GLN A 15 0.27 -19.35 35.11
CA GLN A 15 0.95 -18.09 34.85
C GLN A 15 2.22 -18.29 34.04
N GLN A 16 3.04 -19.31 34.35
CA GLN A 16 4.25 -19.60 33.59
C GLN A 16 3.94 -19.94 32.12
N ARG A 17 2.88 -20.71 31.87
CA ARG A 17 2.42 -21.02 30.52
C ARG A 17 1.97 -19.77 29.77
N LEU A 18 1.20 -18.91 30.44
CA LEU A 18 0.73 -17.66 29.87
C LEU A 18 1.88 -16.71 29.53
N VAL A 19 2.86 -16.56 30.43
CA VAL A 19 4.06 -15.75 30.20
C VAL A 19 4.87 -16.29 29.02
N ASN A 20 5.05 -17.60 28.92
CA ASN A 20 5.75 -18.20 27.79
C ASN A 20 5.02 -17.94 26.47
N ASN A 21 3.69 -18.04 26.45
CA ASN A 21 2.90 -17.72 25.26
C ASN A 21 3.03 -16.24 24.87
N LEU A 22 2.95 -15.33 25.84
CA LEU A 22 3.11 -13.89 25.59
C LEU A 22 4.50 -13.56 25.03
N ARG A 23 5.55 -14.21 25.53
CA ARG A 23 6.92 -14.03 25.02
C ARG A 23 7.05 -14.40 23.54
N GLU A 24 6.48 -15.53 23.13
CA GLU A 24 6.52 -15.94 21.72
C GLU A 24 5.72 -15.00 20.80
N ARG A 25 4.57 -14.50 21.29
CA ARG A 25 3.81 -13.48 20.57
C ARG A 25 4.57 -12.16 20.46
N LEU A 26 5.26 -11.75 21.53
CA LEU A 26 6.07 -10.54 21.53
C LEU A 26 7.20 -10.61 20.51
N LYS A 27 7.95 -11.73 20.44
CA LYS A 27 8.97 -11.92 19.40
C LYS A 27 8.43 -11.79 17.98
N THR A 28 7.21 -12.29 17.76
CA THR A 28 6.57 -12.17 16.43
C THR A 28 6.27 -10.71 16.11
N ILE A 29 5.71 -9.98 17.08
CA ILE A 29 5.43 -8.55 16.92
C ILE A 29 6.74 -7.78 16.70
N GLU A 30 7.78 -8.03 17.48
CA GLU A 30 9.10 -7.41 17.33
C GLU A 30 9.64 -7.58 15.91
N ALA A 31 9.63 -8.79 15.36
CA ALA A 31 10.08 -9.06 13.99
C ALA A 31 9.21 -8.37 12.92
N ASP A 32 7.93 -8.12 13.22
CA ASP A 32 7.04 -7.40 12.30
C ASP A 32 7.31 -5.89 12.34
N VAL A 33 7.60 -5.31 13.52
CA VAL A 33 7.68 -3.85 13.75
C VAL A 33 9.09 -3.27 13.86
N GLU A 34 10.14 -4.09 13.97
CA GLU A 34 11.51 -3.60 14.05
C GLU A 34 11.89 -2.78 12.79
N PRO A 35 12.87 -1.87 12.90
CA PRO A 35 13.46 -1.27 11.70
C PRO A 35 13.89 -2.37 10.73
N GLU A 36 13.55 -2.22 9.45
CA GLU A 36 13.77 -3.25 8.40
C GLU A 36 12.99 -4.57 8.61
N GLY A 37 12.10 -4.63 9.60
CA GLY A 37 11.17 -5.72 9.84
C GLY A 37 10.12 -5.87 8.74
N ARG A 38 9.26 -6.88 8.88
CA ARG A 38 8.34 -7.28 7.78
C ARG A 38 7.40 -6.16 7.32
N ILE A 39 6.91 -5.35 8.26
CA ILE A 39 6.03 -4.23 7.93
C ILE A 39 6.80 -3.15 7.15
N THR A 40 8.01 -2.82 7.58
CA THR A 40 8.88 -1.85 6.89
C THR A 40 9.11 -2.28 5.44
N GLN A 41 9.52 -3.53 5.22
CA GLN A 41 9.76 -4.08 3.87
C GLN A 41 8.49 -4.09 3.00
N ALA A 42 7.32 -4.35 3.60
CA ALA A 42 6.06 -4.29 2.89
C ALA A 42 5.72 -2.87 2.44
N PHE A 43 5.95 -1.87 3.29
CA PHE A 43 5.74 -0.46 2.94
C PHE A 43 6.69 0.01 1.83
N GLU A 44 7.97 -0.39 1.86
CA GLU A 44 8.93 -0.08 0.79
C GLU A 44 8.48 -0.63 -0.57
N GLN A 45 7.96 -1.87 -0.60
CA GLN A 45 7.43 -2.47 -1.82
C GLN A 45 6.19 -1.73 -2.34
N ILE A 46 5.31 -1.30 -1.44
CA ILE A 46 4.12 -0.49 -1.78
C ILE A 46 4.57 0.85 -2.37
N GLU A 47 5.52 1.53 -1.76
CA GLU A 47 6.06 2.81 -2.22
C GLU A 47 6.63 2.68 -3.65
N GLN A 48 7.45 1.67 -3.92
CA GLN A 48 7.96 1.37 -5.26
C GLN A 48 6.86 1.06 -6.28
N HIS A 49 5.73 0.51 -5.84
CA HIS A 49 4.61 0.23 -6.74
C HIS A 49 3.83 1.51 -7.06
N LEU A 50 3.63 2.37 -6.07
CA LEU A 50 2.99 3.67 -6.23
C LEU A 50 3.81 4.59 -7.15
N GLU A 51 5.13 4.65 -6.99
CA GLU A 51 6.01 5.43 -7.88
C GLU A 51 5.89 4.97 -9.35
N ARG A 52 5.78 3.66 -9.59
CA ARG A 52 5.54 3.12 -10.93
C ARG A 52 4.17 3.50 -11.49
N HIS A 53 3.15 3.65 -10.63
CA HIS A 53 1.83 4.12 -11.04
C HIS A 53 1.85 5.61 -11.39
N ASP A 54 2.51 6.44 -10.59
CA ASP A 54 2.67 7.87 -10.86
C ASP A 54 3.32 8.08 -12.24
N GLN A 55 4.43 7.40 -12.51
CA GLN A 55 5.08 7.45 -13.83
C GLN A 55 4.18 6.97 -14.99
N ARG A 56 3.25 6.04 -14.74
CA ARG A 56 2.28 5.60 -15.76
C ARG A 56 1.21 6.66 -15.97
N PHE A 57 0.74 7.31 -14.92
CA PHE A 57 -0.23 8.38 -15.02
C PHE A 57 0.34 9.61 -15.73
N ASP A 58 1.58 10.02 -15.43
CA ASP A 58 2.25 11.11 -16.15
C ASP A 58 2.32 10.85 -17.66
N ARG A 59 2.67 9.61 -18.04
CA ARG A 59 2.69 9.19 -19.45
C ARG A 59 1.30 9.18 -20.08
N LEU A 60 0.27 8.81 -19.34
CA LEU A 60 -1.11 8.83 -19.82
C LEU A 60 -1.60 10.27 -20.00
N GLU A 61 -1.35 11.15 -19.04
CA GLU A 61 -1.66 12.57 -19.13
C GLU A 61 -1.03 13.20 -20.36
N HIS A 62 0.26 12.93 -20.61
CA HIS A 62 0.93 13.43 -21.81
C HIS A 62 0.27 12.95 -23.11
N LYS A 63 -0.11 11.68 -23.19
CA LYS A 63 -0.82 11.12 -24.36
C LYS A 63 -2.20 11.73 -24.54
N VAL A 64 -2.95 11.95 -23.46
CA VAL A 64 -4.27 12.58 -23.49
C VAL A 64 -4.14 14.02 -23.99
N ASN A 65 -3.16 14.77 -23.49
CA ASN A 65 -2.90 16.15 -23.95
C ASN A 65 -2.54 16.19 -25.44
N GLN A 66 -1.68 15.28 -25.91
CA GLN A 66 -1.36 15.16 -27.35
C GLN A 66 -2.59 14.84 -28.21
N LEU A 67 -3.50 13.98 -27.73
CA LEU A 67 -4.75 13.69 -28.44
C LEU A 67 -5.65 14.92 -28.48
N GLY A 68 -5.77 15.66 -27.37
CA GLY A 68 -6.49 16.94 -27.31
C GLY A 68 -6.00 17.91 -28.39
N SER A 69 -4.69 18.17 -28.43
CA SER A 69 -4.12 19.09 -29.45
C SER A 69 -4.36 18.62 -30.88
N LYS A 70 -4.32 17.31 -31.15
CA LYS A 70 -4.64 16.79 -32.49
C LYS A 70 -6.10 16.99 -32.85
N LEU A 71 -7.00 16.82 -31.89
CA LEU A 71 -8.43 17.06 -32.09
C LEU A 71 -8.70 18.55 -32.36
N ASP A 72 -8.05 19.46 -31.63
CA ASP A 72 -8.17 20.90 -31.86
C ASP A 72 -7.79 21.27 -33.30
N ILE A 73 -6.66 20.74 -33.79
CA ILE A 73 -6.21 20.97 -35.18
C ILE A 73 -7.22 20.43 -36.19
N ILE A 74 -7.79 19.24 -35.95
CA ILE A 74 -8.81 18.65 -36.84
C ILE A 74 -10.06 19.53 -36.87
N ILE A 75 -10.52 20.01 -35.71
CA ILE A 75 -11.69 20.89 -35.61
C ILE A 75 -11.44 22.20 -36.36
N GLU A 76 -10.25 22.80 -36.23
CA GLU A 76 -9.86 24.00 -36.98
C GLU A 76 -9.89 23.77 -38.50
N HIS A 77 -9.37 22.64 -38.98
CA HIS A 77 -9.42 22.31 -40.41
C HIS A 77 -10.85 22.09 -40.90
N LEU A 78 -11.70 21.40 -40.13
CA LEU A 78 -13.08 21.15 -40.55
C LEU A 78 -13.93 22.43 -40.55
N THR A 79 -13.73 23.31 -39.57
CA THR A 79 -14.43 24.60 -39.51
C THR A 79 -13.99 25.56 -40.61
N SER A 80 -12.69 25.65 -40.89
CA SER A 80 -12.18 26.47 -42.00
C SER A 80 -12.64 25.99 -43.38
N VAL A 81 -12.86 24.69 -43.58
CA VAL A 81 -13.45 24.16 -44.82
C VAL A 81 -14.94 24.51 -44.95
N ASN A 82 -15.67 24.58 -43.83
CA ASN A 82 -17.10 24.94 -43.82
C ASN A 82 -17.35 26.44 -44.05
N ASP A 83 -16.33 27.28 -43.88
CA ASP A 83 -16.41 28.74 -44.10
C ASP A 83 -16.09 29.16 -45.56
N LEU A 84 -15.86 28.21 -46.46
CA LEU A 84 -15.69 28.51 -47.89
C LEU A 84 -17.03 28.88 -48.53
N PRO A 85 -17.15 30.03 -49.23
CA PRO A 85 -18.39 30.40 -49.89
C PRO A 85 -18.73 29.38 -50.99
N GLU A 86 -19.98 28.92 -51.02
CA GLU A 86 -20.51 28.13 -52.13
C GLU A 86 -20.51 29.01 -53.41
N GLU A 87 -19.64 28.69 -54.38
CA GLU A 87 -19.66 29.28 -55.73
C GLU A 87 -20.86 28.79 -56.55
#